data_AF-A0A3A8K9Y0-F1
#
_entry.id   AF-A0A3A8K9Y0-F1
#
_cell.length_a   1.000
_cell.length_b   1.000
_cell.length_c   1.000
_cell.angle_alpha   90.00
_cell.angle_beta   90.00
_cell.angle_gamma   90.00
#
_symmetry.space_group_name_H-M   'P 1'
#
loop_
_entity.id
_entity.type
_entity.pdbx_description
1 polymer ?
#
loop_
_entity_poly.entity_id
_entity_poly.type
_entity_poly.pdbx_seq_one_letter_code
_entity_poly.pdbx_strand_id
1 'polypeptide(L)'
;MRLELKRRSLSQAAVALACVGGLCSSAAMADEHVLILLDRTGSMGSTSVPGLTRLQVAKARIDGYLQIIPSVTTKYAFWTFENAGPTQVFSFADNKTPAQISAAVNAVTLGGNTPLAGSVCAAVDALINYLPNQLHTKRIYLVTDGDENATASLDQCYGPWSAGVWPNLTVGSWQEKVRNKACTGSATSAGPCGIFPAPYPPGLTLIADIDFLFEDYVPLQGEAQAREPDDAAKTVMGPYQVGASAAAEVPFFNGLAQATHGRYASITQKTPPAQATPLPGDANLDGCVNVADRTKVLAEYGTKVPTGTGSDFNRNGTVDTGDYQTVLNNFGRGCTTLRE
;
A
#
# COMPACT_ATOMS: atom_id res chain seq x y z
N MET A 1 -14.20 57.98 -61.85
CA MET A 1 -13.56 59.29 -61.56
C MET A 1 -14.13 59.80 -60.24
N ARG A 2 -13.26 59.89 -59.20
CA ARG A 2 -13.32 60.75 -57.98
C ARG A 2 -14.61 60.76 -57.11
N LEU A 3 -14.56 60.31 -55.83
CA LEU A 3 -14.26 61.10 -54.59
C LEU A 3 -15.30 62.21 -54.36
N GLU A 4 -16.05 62.38 -53.26
CA GLU A 4 -15.79 62.41 -51.79
C GLU A 4 -17.15 62.34 -51.03
N LEU A 5 -17.35 61.72 -49.85
CA LEU A 5 -16.85 61.91 -48.47
C LEU A 5 -17.67 62.90 -47.59
N LYS A 6 -18.40 62.35 -46.58
CA LYS A 6 -18.75 62.93 -45.24
C LYS A 6 -19.71 61.93 -44.55
N ARG A 7 -19.39 61.09 -43.56
CA ARG A 7 -18.71 61.22 -42.24
C ARG A 7 -19.45 62.12 -41.23
N ARG A 8 -20.21 61.49 -40.31
CA ARG A 8 -20.16 61.63 -38.82
C ARG A 8 -21.35 60.89 -38.16
N SER A 9 -21.07 59.87 -37.34
CA SER A 9 -21.23 59.85 -35.86
C SER A 9 -22.66 59.48 -35.41
N LEU A 10 -22.99 58.61 -34.47
CA LEU A 10 -22.37 58.05 -33.26
C LEU A 10 -23.03 56.66 -33.02
N SER A 11 -22.26 55.63 -32.67
CA SER A 11 -22.16 55.07 -31.30
C SER A 11 -23.46 54.47 -30.75
N GLN A 12 -23.49 53.14 -30.60
CA GLN A 12 -23.63 52.43 -29.32
C GLN A 12 -23.91 50.93 -29.52
N ALA A 13 -23.23 50.12 -28.70
CA ALA A 13 -23.51 48.72 -28.35
C ALA A 13 -23.35 47.65 -29.48
N ALA A 14 -22.63 46.56 -29.33
CA ALA A 14 -21.88 46.02 -28.21
C ALA A 14 -20.71 45.19 -28.78
N VAL A 15 -19.51 45.48 -28.29
CA VAL A 15 -18.36 44.57 -28.43
C VAL A 15 -18.67 43.39 -27.52
N ALA A 16 -19.04 42.25 -28.10
CA ALA A 16 -19.02 40.99 -27.39
C ALA A 16 -17.55 40.64 -27.13
N LEU A 17 -17.09 41.02 -25.94
CA LEU A 17 -15.78 40.70 -25.40
C LEU A 17 -15.73 39.19 -25.14
N ALA A 18 -15.36 38.42 -26.16
CA ALA A 18 -15.04 37.00 -26.04
C ALA A 18 -13.67 36.82 -25.35
N CYS A 19 -13.63 37.11 -24.04
CA CYS A 19 -12.55 36.76 -23.13
C CYS A 19 -13.13 36.54 -21.72
N VAL A 20 -13.86 35.43 -21.56
CA VAL A 20 -13.99 34.74 -20.26
C VAL A 20 -13.53 33.32 -20.58
N GLY A 21 -12.23 33.08 -20.64
CA GLY A 21 -11.41 33.06 -19.45
C GLY A 21 -11.40 31.60 -19.01
N GLY A 22 -10.49 30.83 -19.60
CA GLY A 22 -10.39 29.39 -19.45
C GLY A 22 -10.45 28.96 -17.99
N LEU A 23 -11.61 28.44 -17.59
CA LEU A 23 -11.66 27.30 -16.70
C LEU A 23 -11.22 26.08 -17.51
N CYS A 24 -9.97 26.09 -18.01
CA CYS A 24 -9.17 24.91 -17.83
C CYS A 24 -9.08 24.79 -16.31
N SER A 25 -10.10 24.18 -15.72
CA SER A 25 -9.90 23.39 -14.53
C SER A 25 -8.87 22.40 -15.02
N SER A 26 -7.59 22.73 -14.88
CA SER A 26 -6.59 21.74 -14.54
C SER A 26 -7.23 21.09 -13.33
N ALA A 27 -8.05 20.06 -13.60
CA ALA A 27 -8.57 19.17 -12.60
C ALA A 27 -7.32 18.85 -11.82
N ALA A 28 -7.21 19.41 -10.61
CA ALA A 28 -6.03 19.24 -9.79
C ALA A 28 -5.83 17.73 -9.80
N MET A 29 -4.75 17.28 -10.47
CA MET A 29 -4.51 15.86 -10.70
C MET A 29 -4.66 15.23 -9.33
N ALA A 30 -5.60 14.29 -9.18
CA ALA A 30 -6.03 13.86 -7.87
C ALA A 30 -4.83 13.35 -7.08
N ASP A 31 -4.35 14.10 -6.08
CA ASP A 31 -3.18 13.65 -5.31
C ASP A 31 -3.51 12.33 -4.60
N GLU A 32 -2.50 11.50 -4.40
CA GLU A 32 -2.57 10.27 -3.61
C GLU A 32 -1.71 10.40 -2.35
N HIS A 33 -2.20 9.90 -1.23
CA HIS A 33 -1.43 9.85 0.03
C HIS A 33 -1.17 8.39 0.38
N VAL A 34 0.10 7.99 0.39
CA VAL A 34 0.52 6.63 0.69
C VAL A 34 1.25 6.57 2.02
N LEU A 35 0.75 5.78 2.97
CA LEU A 35 1.47 5.45 4.20
C LEU A 35 2.01 4.02 4.06
N ILE A 36 3.33 3.91 4.05
CA ILE A 36 4.03 2.62 4.06
C ILE A 36 4.20 2.21 5.52
N LEU A 37 3.65 1.06 5.89
CA LEU A 37 3.71 0.49 7.23
C LEU A 37 4.50 -0.81 7.19
N LEU A 38 5.72 -0.78 7.73
CA LEU A 38 6.65 -1.90 7.73
C LEU A 38 6.71 -2.57 9.11
N ASP A 39 6.39 -3.85 9.12
CA ASP A 39 6.70 -4.73 10.23
C ASP A 39 8.22 -4.92 10.35
N ARG A 40 8.75 -4.72 11.55
CA ARG A 40 10.18 -4.91 11.85
C ARG A 40 10.39 -5.81 13.07
N THR A 41 9.40 -6.63 13.38
CA THR A 41 9.38 -7.49 14.57
C THR A 41 10.40 -8.62 14.49
N GLY A 42 10.65 -9.31 15.61
CA GLY A 42 11.61 -10.42 15.64
C GLY A 42 11.31 -11.52 14.61
N SER A 43 10.04 -11.83 14.40
CA SER A 43 9.55 -12.83 13.44
C SER A 43 9.93 -12.49 11.98
N MET A 44 10.06 -11.19 11.66
CA MET A 44 10.55 -10.73 10.35
C MET A 44 12.03 -11.11 10.08
N GLY A 45 12.76 -11.59 11.08
CA GLY A 45 14.10 -12.17 10.94
C GLY A 45 14.11 -13.58 10.35
N SER A 46 12.96 -14.27 10.36
CA SER A 46 12.81 -15.61 9.80
C SER A 46 12.92 -15.62 8.28
N THR A 47 13.16 -16.80 7.71
CA THR A 47 13.35 -16.96 6.26
C THR A 47 12.01 -16.81 5.55
N SER A 48 11.93 -15.92 4.55
CA SER A 48 10.74 -15.77 3.69
C SER A 48 10.88 -16.58 2.42
N VAL A 49 11.96 -16.37 1.67
CA VAL A 49 12.34 -17.13 0.47
C VAL A 49 13.76 -17.66 0.65
N PRO A 50 14.18 -18.70 -0.11
CA PRO A 50 15.53 -19.24 0.01
C PRO A 50 16.61 -18.15 -0.04
N GLY A 51 17.34 -17.98 1.06
CA GLY A 51 18.45 -17.03 1.19
C GLY A 51 18.09 -15.62 1.63
N LEU A 52 16.81 -15.28 1.84
CA LEU A 52 16.39 -13.95 2.30
C LEU A 52 15.43 -14.02 3.49
N THR A 53 15.64 -13.16 4.48
CA THR A 53 14.70 -12.96 5.59
C THR A 53 13.43 -12.25 5.13
N ARG A 54 12.35 -12.35 5.91
CA ARG A 54 11.10 -11.59 5.66
C ARG A 54 11.39 -10.09 5.63
N LEU A 55 12.21 -9.55 6.52
CA LEU A 55 12.59 -8.13 6.49
C LEU A 55 13.36 -7.76 5.22
N GLN A 56 14.27 -8.60 4.73
CA GLN A 56 14.99 -8.33 3.47
C GLN A 56 14.05 -8.31 2.27
N VAL A 57 13.11 -9.25 2.19
CA VAL A 57 12.07 -9.27 1.17
C VAL A 57 11.18 -8.03 1.30
N ALA A 58 10.74 -7.70 2.51
CA ALA A 58 9.90 -6.54 2.78
C ALA A 58 10.53 -5.23 2.31
N LYS A 59 11.82 -5.02 2.63
CA LYS A 59 12.60 -3.86 2.16
C LYS A 59 12.65 -3.80 0.64
N ALA A 60 12.99 -4.91 -0.03
CA ALA A 60 13.06 -4.97 -1.48
C ALA A 60 11.71 -4.68 -2.15
N ARG A 61 10.61 -5.13 -1.57
CA ARG A 61 9.25 -4.86 -2.09
C ARG A 61 8.85 -3.41 -1.94
N ILE A 62 9.15 -2.79 -0.79
CA ILE A 62 8.94 -1.36 -0.58
C ILE A 62 9.79 -0.53 -1.53
N ASP A 63 11.08 -0.87 -1.68
CA ASP A 63 11.98 -0.20 -2.63
C ASP A 63 11.46 -0.32 -4.07
N GLY A 64 10.97 -1.50 -4.45
CA GLY A 64 10.34 -1.72 -5.74
C GLY A 64 9.11 -0.82 -5.92
N TYR A 65 8.20 -0.80 -4.94
CA TYR A 65 7.02 0.05 -4.97
C TYR A 65 7.35 1.54 -5.14
N LEU A 66 8.38 2.03 -4.43
CA LEU A 66 8.83 3.44 -4.47
C LEU A 66 9.47 3.86 -5.80
N GLN A 67 9.90 2.92 -6.63
CA GLN A 67 10.52 3.16 -7.94
C GLN A 67 9.50 3.12 -9.09
N ILE A 68 8.25 2.79 -8.79
CA ILE A 68 7.14 2.85 -9.76
C ILE A 68 6.76 4.31 -9.97
N ILE A 69 6.51 4.68 -11.22
CA ILE A 69 6.10 6.04 -11.57
C ILE A 69 4.59 6.20 -11.33
N PRO A 70 4.19 7.04 -10.36
CA PRO A 70 2.78 7.22 -10.07
C PRO A 70 2.10 7.99 -11.22
N SER A 71 0.82 7.68 -11.46
CA SER A 71 0.00 8.39 -12.44
C SER A 71 -0.45 9.78 -11.96
N VAL A 72 -0.32 10.05 -10.66
CA VAL A 72 -0.70 11.30 -10.00
C VAL A 72 0.40 11.77 -9.05
N THR A 73 0.25 12.98 -8.49
CA THR A 73 1.18 13.46 -7.45
C THR A 73 0.97 12.64 -6.18
N THR A 74 2.02 11.97 -5.71
CA THR A 74 1.94 11.12 -4.51
C THR A 74 2.74 11.71 -3.36
N LYS A 75 2.12 11.81 -2.18
CA LYS A 75 2.80 12.11 -0.91
C LYS A 75 2.95 10.84 -0.10
N TYR A 76 4.11 10.70 0.54
CA TYR A 76 4.43 9.51 1.30
C TYR A 76 4.63 9.81 2.78
N ALA A 77 4.22 8.87 3.61
CA ALA A 77 4.63 8.71 5.00
C ALA A 77 5.25 7.31 5.16
N PHE A 78 6.21 7.17 6.08
CA PHE A 78 6.86 5.90 6.35
C PHE A 78 6.90 5.60 7.83
N TRP A 79 6.25 4.52 8.21
CA TRP A 79 6.08 4.08 9.58
C TRP A 79 6.62 2.66 9.70
N THR A 80 7.14 2.35 10.88
CA THR A 80 7.50 0.99 11.26
C THR A 80 6.74 0.61 12.51
N PHE A 81 6.69 -0.67 12.89
CA PHE A 81 6.15 -1.04 14.20
C PHE A 81 6.90 -2.19 14.85
N GLU A 82 7.02 -2.09 16.17
CA GLU A 82 7.55 -3.12 17.07
C GLU A 82 7.10 -2.77 18.50
N ASN A 83 7.16 -3.76 19.40
CA ASN A 83 6.95 -3.57 20.84
C ASN A 83 5.62 -2.88 21.18
N ALA A 84 5.70 -1.59 21.55
CA ALA A 84 4.59 -0.82 22.10
C ALA A 84 3.66 -0.23 21.04
N GLY A 85 4.03 -0.28 19.75
CA GLY A 85 3.18 0.25 18.69
C GLY A 85 3.95 0.78 17.47
N PRO A 86 3.28 1.58 16.64
CA PRO A 86 3.90 2.17 15.46
C PRO A 86 4.86 3.30 15.84
N THR A 87 5.99 3.33 15.17
CA THR A 87 6.96 4.44 15.16
C THR A 87 6.89 5.15 13.82
N GLN A 88 6.50 6.42 13.86
CA GLN A 88 6.52 7.30 12.70
C GLN A 88 7.96 7.72 12.38
N VAL A 89 8.50 7.22 11.27
CA VAL A 89 9.83 7.62 10.77
C VAL A 89 9.71 8.91 9.97
N PHE A 90 8.74 8.98 9.07
CA PHE A 90 8.38 10.18 8.31
C PHE A 90 6.87 10.40 8.29
N SER A 91 6.48 11.65 8.42
CA SER A 91 5.13 12.17 8.21
C SER A 91 4.92 12.64 6.78
N PHE A 92 3.66 12.81 6.39
CA PHE A 92 3.33 13.47 5.12
C PHE A 92 3.81 14.92 5.05
N ALA A 93 3.99 15.59 6.20
CA ALA A 93 4.47 16.98 6.25
C ALA A 93 5.97 17.10 5.90
N ASP A 94 6.73 16.01 6.03
CA ASP A 94 8.16 16.00 5.75
C ASP A 94 8.49 16.04 4.25
N ASN A 95 7.51 15.78 3.38
CA ASN A 95 7.62 15.78 1.92
C ASN A 95 8.86 15.01 1.41
N LYS A 96 9.11 13.81 1.98
CA LYS A 96 10.25 12.98 1.60
C LYS A 96 10.09 12.44 0.19
N THR A 97 11.20 12.40 -0.55
CA THR A 97 11.25 11.74 -1.86
C THR A 97 11.26 10.22 -1.69
N PRO A 98 10.85 9.46 -2.72
CA PRO A 98 10.95 8.00 -2.69
C PRO A 98 12.35 7.48 -2.35
N ALA A 99 13.40 8.13 -2.84
CA ALA A 99 14.79 7.78 -2.52
C ALA A 99 15.13 7.96 -1.04
N GLN A 100 14.63 9.02 -0.39
CA GLN A 100 14.82 9.23 1.04
C GLN A 100 14.08 8.20 1.89
N ILE A 101 12.89 7.78 1.45
CA ILE A 101 12.13 6.73 2.12
C ILE A 101 12.82 5.38 1.95
N SER A 102 13.26 5.05 0.75
CA SER A 102 14.05 3.85 0.47
C SER A 102 15.31 3.77 1.34
N ALA A 103 16.02 4.88 1.52
CA ALA A 103 17.17 4.93 2.44
C ALA A 103 16.77 4.62 3.90
N ALA A 104 15.65 5.17 4.38
CA ALA A 104 15.15 4.89 5.73
C ALA A 104 14.66 3.45 5.89
N VAL A 105 13.96 2.90 4.90
CA VAL A 105 13.56 1.49 4.82
C VAL A 105 14.78 0.59 4.95
N ASN A 106 15.83 0.88 4.19
CA ASN A 106 17.07 0.10 4.22
C ASN A 106 17.79 0.16 5.58
N ALA A 107 17.64 1.27 6.32
CA ALA A 107 18.18 1.43 7.67
C ALA A 107 17.39 0.71 8.78
N VAL A 108 16.20 0.18 8.49
CA VAL A 108 15.39 -0.54 9.50
C VAL A 108 16.09 -1.81 9.96
N THR A 109 16.11 -2.04 11.27
CA THR A 109 16.61 -3.27 11.90
C THR A 109 15.45 -4.05 12.51
N LEU A 110 15.67 -5.32 12.83
CA LEU A 110 14.69 -6.13 13.58
C LEU A 110 14.56 -5.64 15.02
N GLY A 111 13.43 -5.92 15.65
CA GLY A 111 13.24 -5.78 17.08
C GLY A 111 11.82 -6.08 17.57
N GLY A 112 11.70 -6.62 18.78
CA GLY A 112 10.44 -6.60 19.53
C GLY A 112 9.29 -7.48 19.06
N ASN A 113 8.16 -7.32 19.75
CA ASN A 113 6.90 -8.03 19.50
C ASN A 113 6.01 -7.27 18.49
N THR A 114 4.90 -7.88 18.07
CA THR A 114 4.05 -7.45 16.95
C THR A 114 2.72 -6.79 17.38
N PRO A 115 2.68 -5.44 17.51
CA PRO A 115 1.46 -4.67 17.73
C PRO A 115 0.76 -4.31 16.40
N LEU A 116 0.57 -5.29 15.54
CA LEU A 116 0.01 -5.17 14.18
C LEU A 116 -1.34 -4.43 14.15
N ALA A 117 -2.32 -4.84 14.95
CA ALA A 117 -3.68 -4.30 14.94
C ALA A 117 -3.69 -2.81 15.33
N GLY A 118 -3.02 -2.45 16.43
CA GLY A 118 -2.87 -1.05 16.85
C GLY A 118 -2.10 -0.22 15.82
N SER A 119 -1.06 -0.79 15.20
CA SER A 119 -0.24 -0.12 14.19
C SER A 119 -1.00 0.19 12.92
N VAL A 120 -1.78 -0.77 12.41
CA VAL A 120 -2.67 -0.56 11.26
C VAL A 120 -3.72 0.50 11.60
N CYS A 121 -4.32 0.45 12.78
CA CYS A 121 -5.34 1.42 13.15
C CYS A 121 -4.82 2.85 13.31
N ALA A 122 -3.64 3.02 13.89
CA ALA A 122 -2.97 4.32 13.97
C ALA A 122 -2.56 4.84 12.58
N ALA A 123 -2.10 3.96 11.69
CA ALA A 123 -1.77 4.33 10.30
C ALA A 123 -3.00 4.77 9.52
N VAL A 124 -4.13 4.07 9.68
CA VAL A 124 -5.42 4.50 9.11
C VAL A 124 -5.82 5.87 9.65
N ASP A 125 -5.72 6.10 10.96
CA ASP A 125 -5.98 7.40 11.57
C ASP A 125 -5.11 8.51 10.98
N ALA A 126 -3.80 8.27 10.82
CA ALA A 126 -2.91 9.23 10.22
C ALA A 126 -3.26 9.55 8.76
N LEU A 127 -3.64 8.54 7.97
CA LEU A 127 -4.04 8.69 6.58
C LEU A 127 -5.33 9.50 6.41
N ILE A 128 -6.40 9.13 7.12
CA ILE A 128 -7.72 9.75 6.95
C ILE A 128 -7.76 11.16 7.55
N ASN A 129 -6.95 11.43 8.58
CA ASN A 129 -6.85 12.75 9.19
C ASN A 129 -5.83 13.67 8.48
N TYR A 130 -5.02 13.16 7.56
CA TYR A 130 -4.14 14.00 6.74
C TYR A 130 -4.91 14.62 5.56
N LEU A 131 -5.11 15.93 5.65
CA LEU A 131 -5.92 16.73 4.70
C LEU A 131 -7.31 16.08 4.51
N PRO A 132 -8.13 16.03 5.58
CA PRO A 132 -9.35 15.23 5.61
C PRO A 132 -10.45 15.78 4.70
N ASN A 133 -10.38 17.07 4.35
CA ASN A 133 -11.34 17.75 3.48
C ASN A 133 -10.97 17.64 1.98
N GLN A 134 -9.87 16.96 1.66
CA GLN A 134 -9.46 16.72 0.28
C GLN A 134 -9.67 15.26 -0.06
N LEU A 135 -10.46 15.00 -1.10
CA LEU A 135 -10.86 13.67 -1.59
C LEU A 135 -9.72 12.93 -2.32
N HIS A 136 -8.51 13.03 -1.78
CA HIS A 136 -7.35 12.29 -2.23
C HIS A 136 -7.52 10.82 -1.91
N THR A 137 -7.06 9.95 -2.81
CA THR A 137 -6.94 8.52 -2.54
C THR A 137 -6.02 8.33 -1.34
N LYS A 138 -6.50 7.62 -0.31
CA LYS A 138 -5.68 7.25 0.85
C LYS A 138 -5.26 5.80 0.69
N ARG A 139 -3.97 5.53 0.70
CA ARG A 139 -3.45 4.16 0.55
C ARG A 139 -2.58 3.81 1.73
N ILE A 140 -2.86 2.67 2.34
CA ILE A 140 -1.91 2.02 3.24
C ILE A 140 -1.21 0.91 2.45
N TYR A 141 0.12 0.90 2.49
CA TYR A 141 0.92 -0.21 2.00
C TYR A 141 1.54 -0.93 3.19
N LEU A 142 0.91 -2.03 3.60
CA LEU A 142 1.29 -2.85 4.74
C LEU A 142 2.20 -3.99 4.27
N VAL A 143 3.32 -4.18 4.96
CA VAL A 143 4.25 -5.28 4.74
C VAL A 143 4.54 -5.95 6.08
N THR A 144 3.99 -7.15 6.29
CA THR A 144 3.98 -7.84 7.60
C THR A 144 3.99 -9.36 7.45
N ASP A 145 4.43 -10.07 8.47
CA ASP A 145 4.28 -11.51 8.58
C ASP A 145 3.11 -11.95 9.48
N GLY A 146 2.37 -10.99 10.05
CA GLY A 146 1.14 -11.26 10.80
C GLY A 146 1.38 -11.33 12.30
N ASP A 147 0.79 -12.34 12.93
CA ASP A 147 1.04 -12.71 14.33
C ASP A 147 0.79 -11.58 15.34
N GLU A 148 -0.36 -10.90 15.23
CA GLU A 148 -0.81 -9.92 16.24
C GLU A 148 -0.72 -10.50 17.66
N ASN A 149 0.15 -9.91 18.48
CA ASN A 149 0.41 -10.42 19.83
C ASN A 149 0.75 -9.34 20.88
N ALA A 150 0.87 -8.06 20.48
CA ALA A 150 1.38 -7.02 21.36
C ALA A 150 0.63 -5.69 21.32
N THR A 151 -0.51 -5.58 20.62
CA THR A 151 -1.33 -4.38 20.68
C THR A 151 -1.77 -4.13 22.13
N ALA A 152 -1.53 -2.92 22.64
CA ALA A 152 -1.83 -2.57 24.03
C ALA A 152 -3.34 -2.67 24.31
N SER A 153 -3.74 -3.15 25.49
CA SER A 153 -5.15 -3.38 25.84
C SER A 153 -6.05 -2.13 25.84
N LEU A 154 -5.44 -0.94 25.89
CA LEU A 154 -6.12 0.34 25.81
C LEU A 154 -6.33 0.82 24.36
N ASP A 155 -5.71 0.18 23.38
CA ASP A 155 -5.87 0.52 21.97
C ASP A 155 -7.28 0.16 21.48
N GLN A 156 -7.87 1.02 20.65
CA GLN A 156 -9.21 0.80 20.09
C GLN A 156 -9.33 -0.51 19.29
N CYS A 157 -8.23 -0.94 18.67
CA CYS A 157 -8.14 -2.13 17.84
C CYS A 157 -7.61 -3.37 18.57
N TYR A 158 -7.31 -3.24 19.87
CA TYR A 158 -7.04 -4.40 20.72
C TYR A 158 -8.24 -5.33 20.77
N GLY A 159 -8.02 -6.63 20.68
CA GLY A 159 -9.05 -7.62 20.87
C GLY A 159 -8.48 -9.04 20.82
N PRO A 160 -9.27 -10.06 21.20
CA PRO A 160 -8.89 -11.43 20.98
C PRO A 160 -8.82 -11.73 19.47
N TRP A 161 -8.30 -12.92 19.14
CA TRP A 161 -8.37 -13.45 17.79
C TRP A 161 -9.82 -13.72 17.37
N SER A 162 -10.12 -13.50 16.09
CA SER A 162 -11.38 -13.92 15.49
C SER A 162 -11.45 -15.45 15.44
N ALA A 163 -12.51 -16.02 16.00
CA ALA A 163 -12.84 -17.43 15.78
C ALA A 163 -13.47 -17.66 14.39
N GLY A 164 -14.05 -16.61 13.80
CA GLY A 164 -14.58 -16.63 12.45
C GLY A 164 -13.53 -16.24 11.39
N VAL A 165 -13.78 -16.66 10.14
CA VAL A 165 -12.96 -16.30 8.97
C VAL A 165 -13.66 -15.21 8.17
N TRP A 166 -12.89 -14.41 7.42
CA TRP A 166 -13.45 -13.39 6.54
C TRP A 166 -14.55 -13.95 5.61
N PRO A 167 -15.70 -13.26 5.41
CA PRO A 167 -16.05 -11.94 5.97
C PRO A 167 -16.73 -11.99 7.35
N ASN A 168 -16.94 -13.18 7.91
CA ASN A 168 -17.69 -13.40 9.16
C ASN A 168 -16.75 -13.39 10.38
N LEU A 169 -16.19 -12.22 10.70
CA LEU A 169 -15.27 -12.05 11.82
C LEU A 169 -16.02 -12.05 13.17
N THR A 170 -15.38 -12.53 14.24
CA THR A 170 -15.96 -12.49 15.59
C THR A 170 -16.02 -11.06 16.10
N VAL A 171 -17.19 -10.64 16.57
CA VAL A 171 -17.39 -9.30 17.14
C VAL A 171 -16.42 -9.05 18.30
N GLY A 172 -15.75 -7.89 18.26
CA GLY A 172 -14.76 -7.49 19.24
C GLY A 172 -13.35 -8.04 19.00
N SER A 173 -13.16 -8.92 18.01
CA SER A 173 -11.82 -9.38 17.64
C SER A 173 -10.99 -8.25 17.04
N TRP A 174 -9.66 -8.36 17.13
CA TRP A 174 -8.79 -7.36 16.52
C TRP A 174 -8.99 -7.28 15.00
N GLN A 175 -9.24 -8.41 14.32
CA GLN A 175 -9.50 -8.44 12.88
C GLN A 175 -10.76 -7.65 12.52
N GLU A 176 -11.85 -7.85 13.26
CA GLU A 176 -13.09 -7.09 13.05
C GLU A 176 -12.85 -5.60 13.24
N LYS A 177 -12.12 -5.23 14.29
CA LYS A 177 -11.79 -3.85 14.62
C LYS A 177 -10.91 -3.17 13.56
N VAL A 178 -9.86 -3.85 13.08
CA VAL A 178 -9.01 -3.36 11.99
C VAL A 178 -9.81 -3.19 10.70
N ARG A 179 -10.66 -4.18 10.36
CA ARG A 179 -11.57 -4.09 9.22
C ARG A 179 -12.51 -2.89 9.35
N ASN A 180 -13.14 -2.71 10.50
CA ASN A 180 -14.04 -1.58 10.74
C ASN A 180 -13.29 -0.26 10.63
N LYS A 181 -12.09 -0.18 11.22
CA LYS A 181 -11.23 1.01 11.14
C LYS A 181 -10.89 1.37 9.71
N ALA A 182 -10.46 0.41 8.89
CA ALA A 182 -10.12 0.64 7.49
C ALA A 182 -11.34 1.05 6.64
N CYS A 183 -12.53 0.55 6.97
CA CYS A 183 -13.73 0.74 6.17
C CYS A 183 -14.56 1.97 6.58
N THR A 184 -14.51 2.37 7.85
CA THR A 184 -15.36 3.44 8.42
C THR A 184 -14.56 4.51 9.20
N GLY A 185 -13.26 4.33 9.39
CA GLY A 185 -12.45 5.19 10.26
C GLY A 185 -12.68 4.95 11.76
N SER A 186 -13.54 4.01 12.14
CA SER A 186 -13.84 3.67 13.54
C SER A 186 -13.71 2.17 13.78
N ALA A 187 -12.92 1.79 14.78
CA ALA A 187 -12.70 0.39 15.15
C ALA A 187 -13.99 -0.32 15.64
N THR A 188 -14.94 0.45 16.18
CA THR A 188 -16.16 -0.07 16.80
C THR A 188 -17.40 0.06 15.91
N SER A 189 -17.28 0.70 14.74
CA SER A 189 -18.42 0.94 13.85
C SER A 189 -18.31 0.09 12.60
N ALA A 190 -19.15 -0.94 12.50
CA ALA A 190 -19.29 -1.72 11.29
C ALA A 190 -19.95 -0.90 10.16
N GLY A 191 -19.61 -1.22 8.92
CA GLY A 191 -20.10 -0.53 7.73
C GLY A 191 -19.40 -0.98 6.45
N PRO A 192 -19.95 -0.74 5.26
CA PRO A 192 -19.29 -1.09 4.00
C PRO A 192 -17.99 -0.30 3.85
N CYS A 193 -17.00 -0.91 3.21
CA CYS A 193 -15.74 -0.24 2.89
C CYS A 193 -15.96 0.76 1.75
N GLY A 194 -15.20 1.85 1.75
CA GLY A 194 -15.36 2.96 0.80
C GLY A 194 -16.45 3.96 1.15
N ILE A 195 -17.15 3.78 2.30
CA ILE A 195 -18.11 4.75 2.82
C ILE A 195 -17.73 5.13 4.25
N PHE A 196 -16.97 6.21 4.38
CA PHE A 196 -16.64 6.78 5.68
C PHE A 196 -17.82 7.60 6.20
N PRO A 197 -18.36 7.30 7.40
CA PRO A 197 -19.39 8.11 8.04
C PRO A 197 -18.83 9.49 8.44
N ALA A 198 -19.75 10.41 8.80
CA ALA A 198 -19.36 11.69 9.38
C ALA A 198 -18.40 11.48 10.58
N PRO A 199 -17.37 12.32 10.74
CA PRO A 199 -17.19 13.64 10.12
C PRO A 199 -16.46 13.65 8.77
N TYR A 200 -16.11 12.50 8.20
CA TYR A 200 -15.36 12.44 6.94
C TYR A 200 -16.24 12.85 5.74
N PRO A 201 -15.68 13.54 4.74
CA PRO A 201 -16.45 13.90 3.56
C PRO A 201 -16.84 12.65 2.74
N PRO A 202 -18.03 12.64 2.12
CA PRO A 202 -18.42 11.57 1.21
C PRO A 202 -17.39 11.37 0.09
N GLY A 203 -17.04 10.13 -0.21
CA GLY A 203 -16.09 9.77 -1.27
C GLY A 203 -14.64 9.61 -0.82
N LEU A 204 -14.32 9.84 0.46
CA LEU A 204 -13.03 9.41 1.01
C LEU A 204 -12.87 7.91 0.81
N THR A 205 -11.85 7.49 0.08
CA THR A 205 -11.57 6.07 -0.18
C THR A 205 -10.23 5.71 0.45
N LEU A 206 -10.22 4.62 1.20
CA LEU A 206 -9.01 4.00 1.71
C LEU A 206 -8.76 2.69 0.97
N ILE A 207 -7.54 2.52 0.47
CA ILE A 207 -7.07 1.35 -0.24
C ILE A 207 -5.99 0.66 0.60
N ALA A 208 -6.13 -0.64 0.86
CA ALA A 208 -5.13 -1.41 1.58
C ALA A 208 -4.37 -2.35 0.63
N ASP A 209 -3.13 -1.99 0.32
CA ASP A 209 -2.18 -2.90 -0.32
C ASP A 209 -1.43 -3.66 0.77
N ILE A 210 -1.42 -4.99 0.68
CA ILE A 210 -0.88 -5.86 1.73
C ILE A 210 0.05 -6.88 1.09
N ASP A 211 1.31 -6.86 1.50
CA ASP A 211 2.25 -7.95 1.28
C ASP A 211 2.41 -8.73 2.58
N PHE A 212 2.03 -10.00 2.54
CA PHE A 212 2.01 -10.90 3.69
C PHE A 212 3.14 -11.95 3.54
N LEU A 213 4.11 -11.93 4.46
CA LEU A 213 5.37 -12.68 4.34
C LEU A 213 5.43 -13.79 5.37
N PHE A 214 5.07 -15.02 5.02
CA PHE A 214 5.05 -16.13 5.97
C PHE A 214 5.70 -17.39 5.41
N GLU A 215 5.89 -18.40 6.25
CA GLU A 215 6.46 -19.69 5.83
C GLU A 215 5.40 -20.63 5.29
N ASP A 216 5.77 -21.43 4.28
CA ASP A 216 4.90 -22.47 3.69
C ASP A 216 4.39 -23.49 4.70
N TYR A 217 5.07 -23.64 5.84
CA TYR A 217 4.68 -24.51 6.93
C TYR A 217 3.71 -23.82 7.87
N VAL A 218 2.52 -23.52 7.35
CA VAL A 218 1.33 -23.50 8.18
C VAL A 218 0.90 -24.96 8.27
N PRO A 219 1.19 -25.71 9.36
CA PRO A 219 0.54 -26.99 9.52
C PRO A 219 -0.96 -26.71 9.55
N LEU A 220 -1.63 -27.06 8.46
CA LEU A 220 -3.08 -27.10 8.38
C LEU A 220 -3.49 -28.17 9.40
N GLN A 221 -3.77 -27.73 10.63
CA GLN A 221 -4.07 -28.53 11.81
C GLN A 221 -2.90 -29.40 12.33
N GLY A 222 -2.38 -29.04 13.50
CA GLY A 222 -1.60 -29.94 14.37
C GLY A 222 -0.18 -29.47 14.68
N GLU A 223 0.02 -29.04 15.93
CA GLU A 223 1.24 -29.30 16.73
C GLU A 223 2.59 -28.66 16.37
N ALA A 224 2.66 -27.45 15.81
CA ALA A 224 3.92 -26.69 15.82
C ALA A 224 3.91 -25.62 16.92
N GLN A 225 4.58 -25.90 18.04
CA GLN A 225 4.99 -24.87 19.01
C GLN A 225 6.18 -24.10 18.41
N ALA A 226 5.94 -22.92 17.85
CA ALA A 226 7.03 -22.03 17.48
C ALA A 226 7.66 -21.42 18.75
N ARG A 227 8.98 -21.55 18.90
CA ARG A 227 9.76 -20.81 19.89
C ARG A 227 10.21 -19.50 19.27
N GLU A 228 9.64 -18.39 19.72
CA GLU A 228 10.25 -17.08 19.56
C GLU A 228 11.51 -17.01 20.45
N PRO A 229 12.70 -16.70 19.92
CA PRO A 229 13.86 -16.36 20.73
C PRO A 229 13.67 -14.93 21.26
N ASP A 230 13.42 -14.78 22.57
CA ASP A 230 13.53 -13.46 23.21
C ASP A 230 15.00 -13.14 23.56
N ASP A 231 15.32 -11.86 23.71
CA ASP A 231 16.65 -11.36 24.09
C ASP A 231 17.09 -11.80 25.51
N ALA A 232 16.21 -12.44 26.28
CA ALA A 232 16.48 -12.89 27.65
C ALA A 232 16.48 -14.41 27.84
N ALA A 233 16.34 -15.20 26.77
CA ALA A 233 16.15 -16.66 26.81
C ALA A 233 15.09 -17.12 27.84
N LYS A 234 14.08 -16.28 28.14
CA LYS A 234 13.01 -16.63 29.09
C LYS A 234 11.87 -17.29 28.33
N THR A 235 11.76 -18.60 28.52
CA THR A 235 10.60 -19.39 28.10
C THR A 235 9.40 -19.00 28.96
N VAL A 236 8.62 -18.01 28.55
CA VAL A 236 7.32 -17.74 29.14
C VAL A 236 6.32 -18.76 28.58
N MET A 237 6.18 -19.90 29.26
CA MET A 237 5.05 -20.81 29.04
C MET A 237 3.78 -20.18 29.63
N GLY A 238 3.21 -19.21 28.93
CA GLY A 238 1.76 -18.97 28.99
C GLY A 238 1.06 -20.03 28.13
N PRO A 239 -0.23 -20.34 28.37
CA PRO A 239 -1.02 -21.07 27.38
C PRO A 239 -1.11 -20.20 26.13
N TYR A 240 -0.16 -20.37 25.20
CA TYR A 240 -0.31 -19.96 23.81
C TYR A 240 -1.46 -20.83 23.28
N GLN A 241 -2.69 -20.33 23.47
CA GLN A 241 -3.86 -20.79 22.75
C GLN A 241 -3.43 -20.68 21.29
N VAL A 242 -3.14 -21.82 20.67
CA VAL A 242 -2.58 -21.93 19.31
C VAL A 242 -3.30 -20.89 18.47
N GLY A 243 -2.62 -19.77 18.22
CA GLY A 243 -3.19 -18.64 17.50
C GLY A 243 -3.73 -19.20 16.21
N ALA A 244 -4.94 -18.81 15.83
CA ALA A 244 -5.50 -19.19 14.55
C ALA A 244 -4.43 -18.85 13.51
N SER A 245 -3.80 -19.90 12.99
CA SER A 245 -2.59 -19.89 12.18
C SER A 245 -2.68 -18.91 11.01
N ALA A 246 -1.61 -18.69 10.25
CA ALA A 246 -1.68 -17.97 8.97
C ALA A 246 -2.88 -18.39 8.06
N ALA A 247 -3.48 -19.58 8.26
CA ALA A 247 -4.76 -19.96 7.65
C ALA A 247 -5.96 -19.02 7.94
N ALA A 248 -5.96 -18.27 9.05
CA ALA A 248 -6.98 -17.27 9.38
C ALA A 248 -6.58 -15.85 8.96
N GLU A 249 -5.28 -15.53 8.96
CA GLU A 249 -4.78 -14.22 8.56
C GLU A 249 -4.74 -14.03 7.04
N VAL A 250 -4.40 -15.08 6.27
CA VAL A 250 -4.45 -15.05 4.80
C VAL A 250 -5.83 -14.63 4.29
N PRO A 251 -6.96 -15.28 4.66
CA PRO A 251 -8.28 -14.85 4.22
C PRO A 251 -8.67 -13.48 4.78
N PHE A 252 -8.20 -13.10 5.98
CA PHE A 252 -8.43 -11.77 6.52
C PHE A 252 -7.77 -10.68 5.68
N PHE A 253 -6.46 -10.74 5.46
CA PHE A 253 -5.74 -9.73 4.70
C PHE A 253 -6.15 -9.69 3.22
N ASN A 254 -6.37 -10.85 2.61
CA ASN A 254 -6.90 -10.91 1.25
C ASN A 254 -8.29 -10.27 1.17
N GLY A 255 -9.17 -10.60 2.12
CA GLY A 255 -10.51 -10.02 2.21
C GLY A 255 -10.50 -8.52 2.45
N LEU A 256 -9.60 -8.03 3.32
CA LEU A 256 -9.42 -6.62 3.60
C LEU A 256 -8.93 -5.84 2.37
N ALA A 257 -7.92 -6.36 1.68
CA ALA A 257 -7.43 -5.77 0.42
C ALA A 257 -8.56 -5.70 -0.61
N GLN A 258 -9.27 -6.80 -0.85
CA GLN A 258 -10.38 -6.83 -1.80
C GLN A 258 -11.49 -5.83 -1.44
N ALA A 259 -11.88 -5.77 -0.17
CA ALA A 259 -12.95 -4.88 0.29
C ALA A 259 -12.58 -3.40 0.20
N THR A 260 -11.29 -3.08 0.29
CA THR A 260 -10.76 -1.71 0.12
C THR A 260 -10.28 -1.43 -1.30
N HIS A 261 -10.53 -2.35 -2.25
CA HIS A 261 -10.04 -2.26 -3.63
C HIS A 261 -8.51 -2.16 -3.77
N GLY A 262 -7.78 -2.69 -2.79
CA GLY A 262 -6.33 -2.82 -2.83
C GLY A 262 -5.86 -4.19 -3.31
N ARG A 263 -4.55 -4.40 -3.24
CA ARG A 263 -3.87 -5.65 -3.64
C ARG A 263 -3.45 -6.45 -2.43
N TYR A 264 -3.64 -7.77 -2.51
CA TYR A 264 -3.02 -8.73 -1.59
C TYR A 264 -1.95 -9.55 -2.32
N ALA A 265 -0.80 -9.76 -1.70
CA ALA A 265 0.17 -10.76 -2.14
C ALA A 265 0.73 -11.56 -0.97
N SER A 266 0.72 -12.87 -1.13
CA SER A 266 1.31 -13.84 -0.22
C SER A 266 2.71 -14.20 -0.70
N ILE A 267 3.72 -13.97 0.12
CA ILE A 267 5.12 -14.30 -0.17
C ILE A 267 5.56 -15.42 0.77
N THR A 268 5.91 -16.55 0.17
CA THR A 268 6.23 -17.83 0.83
C THR A 268 7.54 -18.37 0.29
N GLN A 269 8.06 -19.44 0.86
CA GLN A 269 9.32 -20.06 0.40
C GLN A 269 9.22 -20.61 -1.03
N LYS A 270 8.00 -20.94 -1.49
CA LYS A 270 7.71 -21.34 -2.86
C LYS A 270 7.56 -20.17 -3.84
N THR A 271 7.46 -18.93 -3.35
CA THR A 271 7.33 -17.77 -4.23
C THR A 271 8.61 -17.62 -5.06
N PRO A 272 8.50 -17.56 -6.41
CA PRO A 272 9.68 -17.36 -7.26
C PRO A 272 10.45 -16.09 -6.87
N PRO A 273 11.79 -16.09 -6.90
CA PRO A 273 12.60 -14.94 -6.49
C PRO A 273 12.20 -13.62 -7.19
N ALA A 274 11.95 -13.66 -8.50
CA ALA A 274 11.51 -12.50 -9.28
C ALA A 274 10.15 -11.93 -8.81
N GLN A 275 9.30 -12.74 -8.17
CA GLN A 275 8.02 -12.29 -7.60
C GLN A 275 8.15 -11.87 -6.13
N ALA A 276 9.06 -12.47 -5.39
CA ALA A 276 9.32 -12.16 -3.99
C ALA A 276 9.94 -10.76 -3.85
N THR A 277 10.94 -10.47 -4.68
CA THR A 277 11.63 -9.18 -4.77
C THR A 277 11.41 -8.60 -6.18
N PRO A 278 10.19 -8.12 -6.48
CA PRO A 278 9.83 -7.67 -7.82
C PRO A 278 10.70 -6.48 -8.24
N LEU A 279 11.24 -6.57 -9.45
CA LEU A 279 11.94 -5.47 -10.10
C LEU A 279 10.90 -4.60 -10.81
N PRO A 280 10.75 -3.32 -10.46
CA PRO A 280 9.81 -2.44 -11.14
C PRO A 280 10.17 -2.33 -12.62
N GLY A 281 9.18 -2.51 -13.49
CA GLY A 281 9.39 -2.53 -14.93
C GLY A 281 9.68 -3.91 -15.52
N ASP A 282 9.90 -4.95 -14.72
CA ASP A 282 10.03 -6.35 -15.16
C ASP A 282 8.62 -6.93 -15.37
N ALA A 283 8.06 -6.68 -16.56
CA ALA A 283 6.69 -7.04 -16.91
C ALA A 283 6.53 -8.55 -17.12
N ASN A 284 7.57 -9.24 -17.58
CA ASN A 284 7.54 -10.67 -17.85
C ASN A 284 8.05 -11.54 -16.67
N LEU A 285 8.58 -10.89 -15.62
CA LEU A 285 9.10 -11.50 -14.39
C LEU A 285 10.29 -12.42 -14.64
N ASP A 286 11.12 -12.11 -15.65
CA ASP A 286 12.34 -12.85 -15.99
C ASP A 286 13.57 -12.42 -15.17
N GLY A 287 13.43 -11.37 -14.35
CA GLY A 287 14.48 -10.81 -13.51
C GLY A 287 15.35 -9.76 -14.19
N CYS A 288 15.00 -9.29 -15.39
CA CYS A 288 15.77 -8.30 -16.14
C CYS A 288 14.85 -7.33 -16.88
N VAL A 289 14.85 -6.05 -16.50
CA VAL A 289 14.03 -5.03 -17.18
C VAL A 289 14.66 -4.68 -18.53
N ASN A 290 14.05 -5.10 -19.63
CA ASN A 290 14.61 -4.98 -20.98
C ASN A 290 13.56 -4.72 -22.08
N VAL A 291 13.93 -4.94 -23.34
CA VAL A 291 13.04 -4.72 -24.51
C VAL A 291 11.82 -5.65 -24.49
N ALA A 292 11.93 -6.86 -23.95
CA ALA A 292 10.82 -7.78 -23.81
C ALA A 292 9.72 -7.20 -22.89
N ASP A 293 10.11 -6.59 -21.78
CA ASP A 293 9.17 -5.93 -20.87
C ASP A 293 8.50 -4.74 -21.54
N ARG A 294 9.30 -3.90 -22.19
CA ARG A 294 8.76 -2.76 -22.95
C ARG A 294 7.74 -3.22 -24.00
N THR A 295 8.06 -4.29 -24.72
CA THR A 295 7.16 -4.89 -25.72
C THR A 295 5.87 -5.39 -25.08
N LYS A 296 5.96 -6.03 -23.91
CA LYS A 296 4.79 -6.51 -23.17
C LYS A 296 3.89 -5.37 -22.68
N VAL A 297 4.47 -4.31 -22.11
CA VAL A 297 3.70 -3.12 -21.69
C VAL A 297 2.98 -2.49 -22.89
N LEU A 298 3.67 -2.35 -24.03
CA LEU A 298 3.07 -1.80 -25.25
C LEU A 298 1.95 -2.69 -25.82
N ALA A 299 2.06 -4.01 -25.68
CA ALA A 299 1.02 -4.95 -26.10
C ALA A 299 -0.24 -4.88 -25.21
N GLU A 300 -0.08 -4.50 -23.94
CA GLU A 300 -1.16 -4.36 -22.97
C GLU A 300 -1.65 -2.90 -22.83
N TYR A 301 -1.04 -1.94 -23.54
CA TYR A 301 -1.30 -0.51 -23.38
C TYR A 301 -2.77 -0.14 -23.63
N GLY A 302 -3.35 0.62 -22.69
CA GLY A 302 -4.75 1.03 -22.69
C GLY A 302 -5.74 -0.04 -22.23
N THR A 303 -5.27 -1.24 -21.87
CA THR A 303 -6.15 -2.30 -21.33
C THR A 303 -6.42 -2.09 -19.85
N LYS A 304 -7.64 -2.45 -19.42
CA LYS A 304 -7.98 -2.54 -18.00
C LYS A 304 -7.60 -3.91 -17.47
N VAL A 305 -6.90 -3.92 -16.35
CA VAL A 305 -6.45 -5.13 -15.66
C VAL A 305 -6.81 -5.05 -14.19
N PRO A 306 -6.91 -6.19 -13.48
CA PRO A 306 -6.91 -6.15 -12.02
C PRO A 306 -5.69 -5.36 -11.53
N THR A 307 -5.93 -4.46 -10.57
CA THR A 307 -4.93 -3.54 -10.05
C THR A 307 -3.62 -4.25 -9.65
N GLY A 308 -2.49 -3.80 -10.19
CA GLY A 308 -1.18 -4.37 -9.85
C GLY A 308 -0.89 -5.73 -10.49
N THR A 309 -1.59 -6.09 -11.58
CA THR A 309 -1.36 -7.32 -12.34
C THR A 309 -0.89 -7.02 -13.76
N GLY A 310 -0.18 -7.96 -14.37
CA GLY A 310 0.39 -7.75 -15.72
C GLY A 310 1.35 -6.57 -15.74
N SER A 311 1.17 -5.68 -16.71
CA SER A 311 1.98 -4.46 -16.87
C SER A 311 1.49 -3.24 -16.10
N ASP A 312 0.40 -3.33 -15.30
CA ASP A 312 -0.07 -2.22 -14.44
C ASP A 312 0.79 -2.17 -13.16
N PHE A 313 1.95 -1.52 -13.24
CA PHE A 313 2.86 -1.37 -12.12
C PHE A 313 2.34 -0.35 -11.11
N ASN A 314 1.78 0.78 -11.58
CA ASN A 314 1.33 1.87 -10.71
C ASN A 314 -0.01 1.61 -10.01
N ARG A 315 -0.64 0.47 -10.30
CA ARG A 315 -1.82 -0.03 -9.60
C ARG A 315 -3.01 0.90 -9.76
N ASN A 316 -3.16 1.51 -10.94
CA ASN A 316 -4.31 2.35 -11.25
C ASN A 316 -5.41 1.57 -12.01
N GLY A 317 -5.16 0.30 -12.34
CA GLY A 317 -6.10 -0.60 -13.02
C GLY A 317 -6.12 -0.45 -14.54
N THR A 318 -5.23 0.37 -15.10
CA THR A 318 -5.05 0.54 -16.55
C THR A 318 -3.57 0.57 -16.88
N VAL A 319 -3.15 -0.21 -17.89
CA VAL A 319 -1.77 -0.14 -18.38
C VAL A 319 -1.61 1.13 -19.21
N ASP A 320 -0.77 2.07 -18.76
CA ASP A 320 -0.66 3.39 -19.37
C ASP A 320 0.79 3.93 -19.46
N THR A 321 0.92 5.24 -19.68
CA THR A 321 2.22 5.91 -19.81
C THR A 321 3.06 5.83 -18.55
N GLY A 322 2.44 5.80 -17.36
CA GLY A 322 3.15 5.64 -16.09
C GLY A 322 3.84 4.27 -16.00
N ASP A 323 3.16 3.22 -16.48
CA ASP A 323 3.73 1.87 -16.52
C ASP A 323 4.86 1.76 -17.53
N TYR A 324 4.66 2.32 -18.73
CA TYR A 324 5.71 2.40 -19.74
C TYR A 324 6.94 3.16 -19.24
N GLN A 325 6.75 4.30 -18.56
CA GLN A 325 7.84 5.08 -17.98
C GLN A 325 8.54 4.31 -16.84
N THR A 326 7.81 3.48 -16.10
CA THR A 326 8.39 2.59 -15.08
C THR A 326 9.38 1.62 -15.70
N VAL A 327 9.08 1.03 -16.87
CA VAL A 327 10.06 0.20 -17.62
C VAL A 327 11.29 1.01 -18.02
N LEU A 328 11.08 2.19 -18.62
CA LEU A 328 12.20 3.01 -19.11
C LEU A 328 13.14 3.47 -17.99
N ASN A 329 12.59 3.85 -16.84
CA ASN A 329 13.37 4.31 -15.69
C ASN A 329 14.15 3.18 -15.01
N ASN A 330 13.76 1.93 -15.24
CA ASN A 330 14.39 0.76 -14.67
C ASN A 330 15.12 -0.09 -15.72
N PHE A 331 15.25 0.40 -16.96
CA PHE A 331 15.84 -0.35 -18.06
C PHE A 331 17.27 -0.80 -17.74
N GLY A 332 17.55 -2.08 -17.98
CA GLY A 332 18.81 -2.76 -17.69
C GLY A 332 18.95 -3.27 -16.25
N ARG A 333 18.01 -2.98 -15.34
CA ARG A 333 18.10 -3.48 -13.96
C ARG A 333 17.84 -4.98 -13.90
N GLY A 334 18.63 -5.68 -13.09
CA GLY A 334 18.56 -7.14 -12.91
C GLY A 334 19.25 -7.95 -14.02
N CYS A 335 19.57 -7.32 -15.13
CA CYS A 335 20.21 -7.98 -16.27
C CYS A 335 21.68 -8.34 -15.97
N THR A 336 22.05 -9.60 -16.19
CA THR A 336 23.45 -10.07 -16.12
C THR A 336 24.23 -9.74 -17.40
N THR A 337 23.53 -9.60 -18.53
CA THR A 337 24.04 -9.09 -19.79
C THR A 337 22.97 -8.24 -20.46
N LEU A 338 23.28 -6.99 -20.79
CA LEU A 338 22.36 -6.15 -21.57
C LEU A 338 22.32 -6.69 -23.00
N ARG A 339 21.18 -7.22 -23.43
CA ARG A 339 20.91 -7.47 -24.85
C ARG A 339 19.99 -6.34 -25.32
N GLU A 340 20.51 -5.52 -26.22
CA GLU A 340 19.77 -4.46 -26.91
C GLU A 340 18.65 -5.02 -27.81
#